data_AF-A0A2V5Q0E8-F1
#
_entry.id   AF-A0A2V5Q0E8-F1
#
_cell.length_a   1.000
_cell.length_b   1.000
_cell.length_c   1.000
_cell.angle_alpha   90.00
_cell.angle_beta   90.00
_cell.angle_gamma   90.00
#
_symmetry.space_group_name_H-M   'P 1'
#
loop_
_entity.id
_entity.type
_entity.pdbx_description
1 polymer ?
#
loop_
_entity_poly.entity_id
_entity_poly.type
_entity_poly.pdbx_seq_one_letter_code
_entity_poly.pdbx_strand_id
1 'polypeptide(L)'
;MLSCFVPGALLFLLPTVLSSATTLDDLKQLEIACYVPSHLPHGFRLRKVEITYEEPDAASAEVNRPLPLYSVEYGNGWNATFSIESAREGIGDRNIMEEEDTEETEIQSPFGPMYLIYRPKGKEGRKAEIKANWVSDATMNAETAKGPDSHPVLGRYHGFSATGITLAEFTKTVQSLHPVRGDKAVMPAATPVTTPPATASATPAAQTSALKIHPKVFNMIDCWVSDSESPVVTEINLDAVEKNGNQFNRDGVSEDGEWLRFSLPDTGGFMRYRVVESKGDHYKIEYEENGGGSLTTASVIEFDIVKRDVRRDGKPLNVRLLRVTSYNQK
;
A
#
# COMPACT_ATOMS: atom_id res chain seq x y z
N MET A 1 73.04 -41.40 -7.71
CA MET A 1 73.35 -40.36 -6.71
C MET A 1 72.17 -39.40 -6.66
N LEU A 2 71.71 -39.08 -5.43
CA LEU A 2 70.70 -38.07 -5.02
C LEU A 2 69.26 -38.29 -5.57
N SER A 3 68.19 -38.58 -4.81
CA SER A 3 67.70 -38.08 -3.49
C SER A 3 67.51 -36.55 -3.53
N CYS A 4 66.38 -35.89 -3.21
CA CYS A 4 65.37 -36.11 -2.18
C CYS A 4 64.22 -35.07 -2.35
N PHE A 5 63.00 -35.47 -1.97
CA PHE A 5 61.97 -34.72 -1.20
C PHE A 5 61.25 -33.46 -1.73
N VAL A 6 59.92 -33.57 -1.71
CA VAL A 6 58.90 -32.53 -1.56
C VAL A 6 58.85 -32.07 -0.09
N PRO A 7 58.73 -30.74 0.17
CA PRO A 7 57.57 -30.20 0.89
C PRO A 7 57.07 -28.92 0.17
N GLY A 8 55.77 -28.69 -0.01
CA GLY A 8 54.82 -28.56 1.09
C GLY A 8 54.88 -27.14 1.66
N ALA A 9 54.46 -26.13 0.89
CA ALA A 9 54.19 -24.79 1.41
C ALA A 9 52.67 -24.61 1.56
N LEU A 10 52.26 -24.86 2.78
CA LEU A 10 50.92 -24.72 3.33
C LEU A 10 50.69 -23.24 3.72
N LEU A 11 49.45 -22.78 3.55
CA LEU A 11 48.79 -21.66 4.25
C LEU A 11 49.33 -20.23 4.04
N PHE A 12 48.57 -19.46 3.25
CA PHE A 12 47.85 -18.31 3.81
C PHE A 12 46.43 -18.32 3.23
N LEU A 13 45.58 -19.17 3.81
CA LEU A 13 44.14 -18.92 3.77
C LEU A 13 43.93 -17.65 4.59
N LEU A 14 43.71 -16.54 3.90
CA LEU A 14 43.14 -15.33 4.49
C LEU A 14 41.89 -15.75 5.29
N PRO A 15 41.70 -15.22 6.50
CA PRO A 15 40.58 -15.62 7.32
C PRO A 15 39.31 -15.31 6.55
N THR A 16 38.55 -16.36 6.20
CA THR A 16 37.12 -16.21 5.99
C THR A 16 36.61 -15.56 7.25
N VAL A 17 36.24 -14.27 7.14
CA VAL A 17 35.42 -13.61 8.15
C VAL A 17 34.21 -14.52 8.28
N LEU A 18 34.15 -15.30 9.35
CA LEU A 18 32.91 -15.95 9.75
C LEU A 18 31.99 -14.80 10.11
N SER A 19 31.25 -14.28 9.12
CA SER A 19 30.05 -13.51 9.42
C SER A 19 29.18 -14.43 10.26
N SER A 20 28.97 -14.07 11.52
CA SER A 20 28.01 -14.76 12.38
C SER A 20 26.67 -14.77 11.67
N ALA A 21 26.00 -15.93 11.65
CA ALA A 21 24.65 -16.02 11.09
C ALA A 21 23.74 -15.02 11.80
N THR A 22 23.02 -14.21 11.03
CA THR A 22 22.09 -13.21 11.55
C THR A 22 20.97 -13.88 12.34
N THR A 23 20.63 -13.27 13.47
CA THR A 23 19.63 -13.72 14.43
C THR A 23 18.54 -12.67 14.61
N LEU A 24 17.44 -13.01 15.28
CA LEU A 24 16.40 -12.03 15.63
C LEU A 24 16.91 -10.94 16.58
N ASP A 25 17.97 -11.22 17.35
CA ASP A 25 18.57 -10.21 18.23
C ASP A 25 19.32 -9.13 17.43
N ASP A 26 19.84 -9.46 16.24
CA ASP A 26 20.50 -8.47 15.38
C ASP A 26 19.49 -7.45 14.82
N LEU A 27 18.23 -7.83 14.66
CA LEU A 27 17.14 -6.90 14.30
C LEU A 27 16.95 -5.82 15.37
N LYS A 28 17.28 -6.08 16.64
CA LYS A 28 17.22 -5.08 17.72
C LYS A 28 18.25 -3.97 17.53
N GLN A 29 19.25 -4.13 16.67
CA GLN A 29 20.27 -3.12 16.43
C GLN A 29 19.87 -2.16 15.30
N LEU A 30 18.92 -2.56 14.45
CA LEU A 30 18.46 -1.76 13.33
C LEU A 30 17.68 -0.52 13.78
N GLU A 31 17.85 0.59 13.06
CA GLU A 31 17.15 1.85 13.37
C GLU A 31 15.69 1.85 12.88
N ILE A 32 15.36 0.95 11.95
CA ILE A 32 14.00 0.73 11.46
C ILE A 32 13.18 -0.12 12.44
N ALA A 33 11.87 -0.03 12.38
CA ALA A 33 11.01 -0.96 13.10
C ALA A 33 11.05 -2.35 12.42
N CYS A 34 11.29 -3.40 13.20
CA CYS A 34 11.24 -4.78 12.75
C CYS A 34 10.13 -5.52 13.49
N TYR A 35 9.46 -6.45 12.80
CA TYR A 35 8.33 -7.18 13.35
C TYR A 35 8.57 -8.69 13.33
N VAL A 36 8.05 -9.36 14.36
CA VAL A 36 8.06 -10.82 14.48
C VAL A 36 6.70 -11.32 14.96
N PRO A 37 6.27 -12.52 14.57
CA PRO A 37 5.01 -13.09 15.03
C PRO A 37 5.17 -13.70 16.43
N SER A 38 4.19 -13.48 17.31
CA SER A 38 4.08 -14.20 18.58
C SER A 38 3.36 -15.55 18.43
N HIS A 39 2.69 -15.76 17.29
CA HIS A 39 2.03 -17.00 16.94
C HIS A 39 2.47 -17.48 15.56
N LEU A 40 2.82 -18.76 15.47
CA LEU A 40 3.13 -19.43 14.21
C LEU A 40 2.27 -20.69 14.07
N PRO A 41 1.99 -21.13 12.82
CA PRO A 41 1.34 -22.41 12.59
C PRO A 41 2.17 -23.57 13.18
N HIS A 42 1.50 -24.67 13.52
CA HIS A 42 2.18 -25.80 14.14
C HIS A 42 3.35 -26.30 13.28
N GLY A 43 4.50 -26.53 13.93
CA GLY A 43 5.72 -27.02 13.28
C GLY A 43 6.59 -25.94 12.65
N PHE A 44 6.12 -24.70 12.50
CA PHE A 44 6.93 -23.60 11.98
C PHE A 44 8.01 -23.16 12.98
N ARG A 45 9.21 -22.93 12.46
CA ARG A 45 10.35 -22.41 13.21
C ARG A 45 11.10 -21.39 12.36
N LEU A 46 11.83 -20.50 13.02
CA LEU A 46 12.73 -19.56 12.34
C LEU A 46 13.72 -20.33 11.46
N ARG A 47 13.81 -19.93 10.19
CA ARG A 47 14.73 -20.50 9.20
C ARG A 47 15.86 -19.56 8.84
N LYS A 48 15.53 -18.30 8.55
CA LYS A 48 16.48 -17.31 8.06
C LYS A 48 16.14 -15.94 8.64
N VAL A 49 17.19 -15.22 9.03
CA VAL A 49 17.15 -13.76 9.21
C VAL A 49 18.18 -13.20 8.24
N GLU A 50 17.80 -12.17 7.51
CA GLU A 50 18.66 -11.49 6.57
C GLU A 50 18.55 -10.00 6.79
N ILE A 51 19.70 -9.32 6.78
CA ILE A 51 19.78 -7.86 6.86
C ILE A 51 20.55 -7.43 5.61
N THR A 52 19.89 -6.67 4.76
CA THR A 52 20.49 -6.08 3.56
C THR A 52 20.53 -4.57 3.72
N TYR A 53 21.29 -3.91 2.85
CA TYR A 53 21.42 -2.47 2.87
C TYR A 53 21.18 -1.94 1.47
N GLU A 54 20.23 -1.03 1.35
CA GLU A 54 19.95 -0.30 0.12
C GLU A 54 20.83 0.95 0.06
N GLU A 55 21.47 1.18 -1.09
CA GLU A 55 22.25 2.41 -1.28
C GLU A 55 21.30 3.61 -1.44
N PRO A 56 21.59 4.74 -0.78
CA PRO A 56 20.81 5.95 -0.97
C PRO A 56 20.93 6.43 -2.42
N ASP A 57 19.85 6.96 -2.97
CA ASP A 57 19.88 7.50 -4.32
C ASP A 57 20.75 8.76 -4.34
N ALA A 58 21.65 8.88 -5.30
CA ALA A 58 22.66 9.94 -5.36
C ALA A 58 22.04 11.36 -5.47
N ALA A 59 20.77 11.43 -5.86
CA ALA A 59 19.98 12.66 -5.92
C ALA A 59 19.36 13.08 -4.56
N SER A 60 19.26 12.16 -3.59
CA SER A 60 18.73 12.45 -2.26
C SER A 60 19.83 12.98 -1.35
N ALA A 61 19.83 14.30 -1.10
CA ALA A 61 20.84 15.00 -0.30
C ALA A 61 20.88 14.59 1.19
N GLU A 62 20.00 13.68 1.63
CA GLU A 62 19.67 13.49 3.05
C GLU A 62 20.39 12.33 3.74
N VAL A 63 20.97 11.35 3.01
CA VAL A 63 21.57 10.17 3.66
C VAL A 63 22.86 9.73 2.97
N ASN A 64 24.01 9.99 3.60
CA ASN A 64 25.33 9.48 3.16
C ASN A 64 25.63 8.05 3.63
N ARG A 65 24.62 7.27 4.05
CA ARG A 65 24.81 5.90 4.58
C ARG A 65 23.78 4.92 4.02
N PRO A 66 24.17 3.64 3.81
CA PRO A 66 23.24 2.60 3.38
C PRO A 66 22.08 2.42 4.37
N LEU A 67 20.88 2.24 3.83
CA LEU A 67 19.63 2.11 4.58
C LEU A 67 19.34 0.62 4.84
N PRO A 68 19.16 0.19 6.09
CA PRO A 68 18.93 -1.22 6.37
C PRO A 68 17.54 -1.67 5.93
N LEU A 69 17.47 -2.91 5.47
CA LEU A 69 16.27 -3.71 5.23
C LEU A 69 16.43 -5.04 5.98
N TYR A 70 15.32 -5.68 6.33
CA TYR A 70 15.30 -6.98 6.96
C TYR A 70 14.35 -7.94 6.25
N SER A 71 14.69 -9.23 6.29
CA SER A 71 13.83 -10.33 5.93
C SER A 71 13.90 -11.42 6.99
N VAL A 72 12.76 -11.99 7.34
CA VAL A 72 12.64 -13.10 8.29
C VAL A 72 11.80 -14.19 7.65
N GLU A 73 12.35 -15.40 7.55
CA GLU A 73 11.63 -16.57 7.06
C GLU A 73 11.40 -17.57 8.18
N TYR A 74 10.17 -18.08 8.27
CA TYR A 74 9.77 -19.21 9.09
C TYR A 74 9.32 -20.36 8.19
N GLY A 75 9.56 -21.60 8.61
CA GLY A 75 9.04 -22.75 7.89
C GLY A 75 8.96 -24.01 8.74
N ASN A 76 8.24 -25.01 8.22
CA ASN A 76 7.95 -26.25 8.95
C ASN A 76 8.94 -27.40 8.71
N GLY A 77 10.06 -27.13 8.01
CA GLY A 77 11.00 -28.18 7.60
C GLY A 77 10.64 -28.90 6.29
N TRP A 78 9.44 -28.64 5.74
CA TRP A 78 8.97 -29.15 4.46
C TRP A 78 8.78 -27.98 3.48
N ASN A 79 7.66 -27.97 2.76
CA ASN A 79 7.30 -27.01 1.72
C ASN A 79 6.50 -25.80 2.22
N ALA A 80 6.21 -25.69 3.52
CA ALA A 80 5.41 -24.58 4.03
C ALA A 80 6.30 -23.50 4.67
N THR A 81 6.08 -22.24 4.27
CA THR A 81 6.86 -21.07 4.68
C THR A 81 5.97 -19.87 4.98
N PHE A 82 6.50 -18.95 5.76
CA PHE A 82 5.95 -17.61 6.03
C PHE A 82 7.13 -16.63 6.08
N SER A 83 7.08 -15.55 5.31
CA SER A 83 8.11 -14.50 5.32
C SER A 83 7.55 -13.14 5.71
N ILE A 84 8.41 -12.35 6.33
CA ILE A 84 8.26 -10.91 6.56
C ILE A 84 9.43 -10.23 5.89
N GLU A 85 9.17 -9.24 5.06
CA GLU A 85 10.19 -8.51 4.32
C GLU A 85 9.97 -7.00 4.47
N SER A 86 11.05 -6.23 4.50
CA SER A 86 10.98 -4.77 4.45
C SER A 86 11.54 -4.21 3.16
N ALA A 87 10.96 -3.12 2.67
CA ALA A 87 11.43 -2.39 1.51
C ALA A 87 11.31 -0.88 1.76
N ARG A 88 12.18 -0.11 1.11
CA ARG A 88 12.07 1.36 1.08
C ARG A 88 10.85 1.80 0.29
N GLU A 89 10.57 1.13 -0.82
CA GLU A 89 9.39 1.33 -1.64
C GLU A 89 8.53 0.07 -1.62
N GLY A 90 7.28 0.23 -1.20
CA GLY A 90 6.32 -0.86 -1.13
C GLY A 90 5.70 -1.09 -2.51
N ILE A 91 5.54 -2.36 -2.88
CA ILE A 91 4.69 -2.71 -4.01
C ILE A 91 3.22 -2.57 -3.56
N GLY A 92 2.63 -1.43 -3.90
CA GLY A 92 1.24 -1.09 -3.56
C GLY A 92 0.23 -1.37 -4.67
N ASP A 93 0.69 -1.61 -5.90
CA ASP A 93 -0.19 -1.87 -7.02
C ASP A 93 -0.75 -3.30 -6.95
N ARG A 94 -2.07 -3.40 -6.88
CA ARG A 94 -2.78 -4.68 -6.80
C ARG A 94 -2.84 -5.38 -8.15
N ASN A 95 -2.83 -4.60 -9.23
CA ASN A 95 -2.97 -5.10 -10.59
C ASN A 95 -1.73 -5.89 -11.02
N ILE A 96 -0.56 -5.61 -10.42
CA ILE A 96 0.67 -6.35 -10.73
C ILE A 96 0.81 -7.66 -9.94
N MET A 97 -0.06 -7.90 -8.96
CA MET A 97 -0.05 -9.10 -8.13
C MET A 97 -1.15 -10.10 -8.50
N GLU A 98 -2.20 -9.66 -9.21
CA GLU A 98 -3.33 -10.50 -9.63
C GLU A 98 -2.98 -11.33 -10.88
N GLU A 99 -3.27 -12.63 -10.81
CA GLU A 99 -3.21 -13.55 -11.95
C GLU A 99 -4.53 -14.31 -12.11
N GLU A 100 -4.76 -14.93 -13.27
CA GLU A 100 -6.04 -15.59 -13.64
C GLU A 100 -6.56 -16.59 -12.57
N ASP A 101 -5.64 -17.29 -11.90
CA ASP A 101 -5.90 -18.34 -10.91
C ASP A 101 -5.84 -17.87 -9.45
N THR A 102 -5.84 -16.55 -9.22
CA THR A 102 -5.78 -15.93 -7.89
C THR A 102 -7.15 -15.48 -7.35
N GLU A 103 -7.23 -15.33 -6.03
CA GLU A 103 -8.29 -14.61 -5.33
C GLU A 103 -7.72 -13.54 -4.41
N GLU A 104 -8.47 -12.47 -4.23
CA GLU A 104 -8.15 -11.40 -3.28
C GLU A 104 -9.05 -11.49 -2.03
N THR A 105 -8.49 -11.16 -0.88
CA THR A 105 -9.25 -10.85 0.34
C THR A 105 -8.57 -9.78 1.17
N GLU A 106 -9.32 -9.11 2.04
CA GLU A 106 -8.79 -8.13 3.00
C GLU A 106 -8.84 -8.73 4.41
N ILE A 107 -7.75 -8.55 5.16
CA ILE A 107 -7.64 -8.92 6.57
C ILE A 107 -7.19 -7.73 7.43
N GLN A 108 -7.48 -7.78 8.73
CA GLN A 108 -6.93 -6.82 9.70
C GLN A 108 -5.54 -7.24 10.17
N SER A 109 -4.60 -6.30 10.18
CA SER A 109 -3.23 -6.45 10.72
C SER A 109 -2.93 -5.37 11.77
N PRO A 110 -1.84 -5.50 12.55
CA PRO A 110 -1.36 -4.42 13.42
C PRO A 110 -1.02 -3.11 12.71
N PHE A 111 -0.88 -3.13 11.38
CA PHE A 111 -0.62 -1.97 10.52
C PHE A 111 -1.89 -1.37 9.93
N GLY A 112 -3.06 -1.97 10.15
CA GLY A 112 -4.32 -1.64 9.50
C GLY A 112 -4.77 -2.70 8.49
N PRO A 113 -5.71 -2.35 7.57
CA PRO A 113 -6.19 -3.27 6.54
C PRO A 113 -5.07 -3.70 5.59
N MET A 114 -5.03 -4.99 5.29
CA MET A 114 -4.05 -5.58 4.38
C MET A 114 -4.75 -6.51 3.40
N TYR A 115 -4.42 -6.35 2.12
CA TYR A 115 -4.93 -7.11 0.99
C TYR A 115 -4.02 -8.29 0.72
N LEU A 116 -4.64 -9.46 0.54
CA LEU A 116 -3.98 -10.72 0.27
C LEU A 116 -4.43 -11.25 -1.06
N ILE A 117 -3.48 -11.65 -1.89
CA ILE A 117 -3.71 -12.38 -3.12
C ILE A 117 -3.18 -13.79 -2.91
N TYR A 118 -4.01 -14.81 -3.19
CA TYR A 118 -3.64 -16.20 -2.94
C TYR A 118 -4.10 -17.17 -4.02
N ARG A 119 -3.41 -18.31 -4.10
CA ARG A 119 -3.68 -19.42 -5.03
C ARG A 119 -3.86 -20.75 -4.30
N PRO A 120 -4.67 -21.70 -4.79
CA PRO A 120 -5.54 -21.57 -5.97
C PRO A 120 -6.88 -20.92 -5.62
N LYS A 121 -7.45 -20.25 -6.63
CA LYS A 121 -8.82 -19.69 -6.62
C LYS A 121 -9.88 -20.74 -6.28
N GLY A 122 -10.87 -20.34 -5.50
CA GLY A 122 -12.06 -21.09 -5.13
C GLY A 122 -11.87 -22.26 -4.17
N LYS A 123 -10.63 -22.60 -3.79
CA LYS A 123 -10.39 -23.80 -2.95
C LYS A 123 -10.23 -23.45 -1.48
N GLU A 124 -11.08 -24.03 -0.65
CA GLU A 124 -10.86 -24.05 0.80
C GLU A 124 -9.69 -25.01 1.12
N GLY A 125 -8.64 -24.53 1.77
CA GLY A 125 -7.47 -25.35 2.10
C GLY A 125 -6.15 -24.58 2.17
N ARG A 126 -5.06 -25.34 2.26
CA ARG A 126 -3.69 -24.80 2.20
C ARG A 126 -3.45 -24.23 0.82
N LYS A 127 -2.95 -23.00 0.78
CA LYS A 127 -2.68 -22.23 -0.42
C LYS A 127 -1.30 -22.57 -0.95
N ALA A 128 -1.15 -22.58 -2.27
CA ALA A 128 0.15 -22.71 -2.93
C ALA A 128 1.00 -21.47 -2.65
N GLU A 129 0.39 -20.30 -2.67
CA GLU A 129 1.03 -19.03 -2.35
C GLU A 129 -0.01 -18.05 -1.82
N ILE A 130 0.40 -17.22 -0.87
CA ILE A 130 -0.31 -16.04 -0.35
C ILE A 130 0.70 -14.90 -0.38
N LYS A 131 0.36 -13.78 -1.02
CA LYS A 131 1.14 -12.54 -1.06
C LYS A 131 0.30 -11.40 -0.49
N ALA A 132 0.88 -10.61 0.39
CA ALA A 132 0.26 -9.39 0.88
C ALA A 132 0.75 -8.17 0.11
N ASN A 133 -0.11 -7.15 0.00
CA ASN A 133 0.37 -5.82 -0.33
C ASN A 133 1.35 -5.32 0.75
N TRP A 134 2.22 -4.41 0.34
CA TRP A 134 3.13 -3.76 1.26
C TRP A 134 2.38 -2.74 2.13
N VAL A 135 2.60 -2.78 3.44
CA VAL A 135 1.92 -1.92 4.42
C VAL A 135 2.91 -1.06 5.20
N SER A 136 2.53 0.20 5.42
CA SER A 136 3.32 1.17 6.18
C SER A 136 3.15 0.96 7.68
N ASP A 137 4.24 1.01 8.44
CA ASP A 137 4.16 1.01 9.90
C ASP A 137 3.95 2.43 10.48
N ALA A 138 3.83 2.52 11.81
CA ALA A 138 3.63 3.79 12.50
C ALA A 138 4.79 4.77 12.31
N THR A 139 6.03 4.28 12.18
CA THR A 139 7.22 5.11 11.92
C THR A 139 7.16 5.69 10.52
N MET A 140 6.80 4.86 9.53
CA MET A 140 6.57 5.25 8.14
C MET A 140 5.54 6.36 8.04
N ASN A 141 4.37 6.15 8.66
CA ASN A 141 3.29 7.14 8.65
C ASN A 141 3.72 8.46 9.32
N ALA A 142 4.51 8.40 10.40
CA ALA A 142 5.03 9.58 11.09
C ALA A 142 6.08 10.34 10.27
N GLU A 143 6.86 9.65 9.43
CA GLU A 143 7.83 10.29 8.54
C GLU A 143 7.17 10.90 7.32
N THR A 144 6.22 10.22 6.67
CA THR A 144 5.43 10.79 5.57
C THR A 144 4.67 12.04 5.99
N ALA A 145 4.23 12.14 7.25
CA ALA A 145 3.59 13.34 7.79
C ALA A 145 4.52 14.57 7.84
N LYS A 146 5.84 14.41 7.68
CA LYS A 146 6.81 15.53 7.67
C LYS A 146 6.89 16.23 6.31
N GLY A 147 6.38 15.61 5.25
CA GLY A 147 6.27 16.20 3.92
C GLY A 147 5.80 15.18 2.89
N PRO A 148 4.86 15.54 1.99
CA PRO A 148 4.26 14.61 1.04
C PRO A 148 5.27 14.00 0.06
N ASP A 149 6.37 14.69 -0.22
CA ASP A 149 7.46 14.24 -1.11
C ASP A 149 8.68 13.70 -0.35
N SER A 150 8.61 13.60 0.98
CA SER A 150 9.72 13.08 1.78
C SER A 150 9.75 11.56 1.72
N HIS A 151 10.84 10.99 1.19
CA HIS A 151 11.08 9.56 1.31
C HIS A 151 11.41 9.22 2.76
N PRO A 152 10.69 8.29 3.39
CA PRO A 152 10.95 7.91 4.77
C PRO A 152 12.35 7.29 4.92
N VAL A 153 13.15 7.86 5.83
CA VAL A 153 14.53 7.46 6.10
C VAL A 153 14.58 6.33 7.12
N LEU A 154 13.72 6.37 8.15
CA LEU A 154 13.64 5.37 9.23
C LEU A 154 12.37 4.50 9.16
N GLY A 155 11.35 4.91 8.40
CA GLY A 155 10.20 4.08 8.08
C GLY A 155 10.48 3.10 6.95
N ARG A 156 9.92 1.89 7.01
CA ARG A 156 9.91 0.94 5.89
C ARG A 156 8.51 0.42 5.65
N TYR A 157 8.25 0.01 4.41
CA TYR A 157 7.10 -0.81 4.11
C TYR A 157 7.39 -2.25 4.52
N HIS A 158 6.35 -2.99 4.90
CA HIS A 158 6.44 -4.41 5.26
C HIS A 158 5.57 -5.25 4.34
N GLY A 159 6.17 -6.26 3.72
CA GLY A 159 5.52 -7.25 2.88
C GLY A 159 5.47 -8.60 3.60
N PHE A 160 4.45 -9.40 3.28
CA PHE A 160 4.25 -10.71 3.87
C PHE A 160 3.95 -11.73 2.78
N SER A 161 4.56 -12.91 2.88
CA SER A 161 4.24 -14.01 1.98
C SER A 161 4.15 -15.33 2.72
N ALA A 162 3.43 -16.29 2.16
CA ALA A 162 3.42 -17.64 2.67
C ALA A 162 3.10 -18.67 1.60
N THR A 163 3.66 -19.86 1.78
CA THR A 163 3.43 -21.03 0.93
C THR A 163 2.96 -22.19 1.80
N GLY A 164 2.00 -22.96 1.30
CA GLY A 164 1.55 -24.20 1.94
C GLY A 164 0.78 -23.98 3.25
N ILE A 165 0.17 -22.82 3.49
CA ILE A 165 -0.65 -22.53 4.69
C ILE A 165 -2.07 -22.11 4.33
N THR A 166 -3.00 -22.23 5.28
CA THR A 166 -4.37 -21.75 5.12
C THR A 166 -4.46 -20.23 5.35
N LEU A 167 -5.50 -19.60 4.78
CA LEU A 167 -5.78 -18.18 5.01
C LEU A 167 -5.96 -17.85 6.49
N ALA A 168 -6.59 -18.76 7.26
CA ALA A 168 -6.79 -18.59 8.70
C ALA A 168 -5.48 -18.64 9.49
N GLU A 169 -4.58 -19.58 9.17
CA GLU A 169 -3.24 -19.65 9.76
C GLU A 169 -2.41 -18.40 9.44
N PHE A 170 -2.45 -17.93 8.19
CA PHE A 170 -1.79 -16.69 7.76
C PHE A 170 -2.31 -15.48 8.54
N THR A 171 -3.64 -15.30 8.56
CA THR A 171 -4.31 -14.18 9.24
C THR A 171 -3.93 -14.13 10.71
N LYS A 172 -3.97 -15.28 11.39
CA LYS A 172 -3.62 -15.38 12.81
C LYS A 172 -2.15 -15.08 13.05
N THR A 173 -1.26 -15.47 12.15
CA THR A 173 0.17 -15.16 12.22
C THR A 173 0.40 -13.66 12.11
N VAL A 174 -0.21 -13.00 11.11
CA VAL A 174 -0.10 -11.56 10.90
C VAL A 174 -0.70 -10.75 12.05
N GLN A 175 -1.85 -11.15 12.58
CA GLN A 175 -2.46 -10.50 13.76
C GLN A 175 -1.61 -10.61 15.02
N SER A 176 -0.67 -11.56 15.07
CA SER A 176 0.22 -11.79 16.21
C SER A 176 1.53 -10.99 16.13
N LEU A 177 1.72 -10.22 15.06
CA LEU A 177 2.93 -9.44 14.85
C LEU A 177 3.08 -8.37 15.92
N HIS A 178 4.31 -8.25 16.43
CA HIS A 178 4.69 -7.25 17.41
C HIS A 178 6.10 -6.74 17.08
N PRO A 179 6.42 -5.49 17.43
CA PRO A 179 7.73 -4.92 17.18
C PRO A 179 8.79 -5.64 18.04
N VAL A 180 9.98 -5.85 17.46
CA VAL A 180 11.13 -6.47 18.13
C VAL A 180 11.69 -5.57 19.25
N ARG A 181 11.54 -4.24 19.13
CA ARG A 181 11.86 -3.27 20.18
C ARG A 181 10.60 -2.88 20.94
N GLY A 182 10.28 -3.61 22.00
CA GLY A 182 9.41 -3.10 23.06
C GLY A 182 10.11 -1.99 23.84
N ASP A 183 9.38 -0.94 24.22
CA ASP A 183 9.72 0.07 25.25
C ASP A 183 10.40 1.40 24.86
N LYS A 184 10.40 1.79 23.58
CA LYS A 184 10.32 3.24 23.25
C LYS A 184 9.14 3.50 22.32
N ALA A 185 7.95 3.28 22.87
CA ALA A 185 6.73 3.81 22.29
C ALA A 185 6.86 5.34 22.21
N VAL A 186 6.89 5.88 21.00
CA VAL A 186 6.35 7.21 20.78
C VAL A 186 4.86 7.07 21.10
N MET A 187 4.46 7.57 22.27
CA MET A 187 3.07 7.49 22.69
C MET A 187 2.18 8.21 21.67
N PRO A 188 1.07 7.59 21.23
CA PRO A 188 0.00 8.33 20.59
C PRO A 188 -0.71 9.14 21.69
N ALA A 189 -0.76 10.45 21.52
CA ALA A 189 -1.63 11.30 22.32
C ALA A 189 -3.08 10.96 21.96
N ALA A 190 -3.77 10.27 22.87
CA ALA A 190 -5.20 10.09 22.82
C ALA A 190 -5.89 11.35 23.38
N THR A 191 -6.79 11.96 22.60
CA THR A 191 -8.06 12.45 23.16
C THR A 191 -9.11 12.57 22.05
N PRO A 192 -10.29 11.94 22.20
CA PRO A 192 -11.47 12.20 21.39
C PRO A 192 -12.28 13.35 22.02
N VAL A 193 -12.77 14.29 21.19
CA VAL A 193 -13.80 15.25 21.61
C VAL A 193 -15.11 14.90 20.90
N THR A 194 -16.06 14.48 21.71
CA THR A 194 -17.46 14.22 21.36
C THR A 194 -18.31 15.45 21.69
N THR A 195 -19.17 15.90 20.79
CA THR A 195 -20.48 16.50 21.15
C THR A 195 -21.46 16.42 19.96
N PRO A 196 -22.77 16.14 20.18
CA PRO A 196 -23.73 15.75 19.12
C PRO A 196 -24.82 16.84 18.85
N PRO A 197 -25.98 16.56 18.19
CA PRO A 197 -26.41 17.19 16.93
C PRO A 197 -27.53 18.24 17.08
N ALA A 198 -27.81 19.00 16.02
CA ALA A 198 -29.03 19.83 15.91
C ALA A 198 -29.81 19.50 14.64
N THR A 199 -31.13 19.34 14.80
CA THR A 199 -32.11 18.82 13.84
C THR A 199 -32.79 19.93 13.00
N ALA A 200 -32.90 19.63 11.70
CA ALA A 200 -34.01 19.84 10.75
C ALA A 200 -34.73 21.19 10.58
N SER A 201 -34.90 21.60 9.31
CA SER A 201 -36.18 22.08 8.73
C SER A 201 -36.12 22.11 7.19
N ALA A 202 -37.14 21.57 6.53
CA ALA A 202 -37.41 21.57 5.07
C ALA A 202 -37.84 22.98 4.57
N THR A 203 -37.85 23.38 3.29
CA THR A 203 -38.55 22.85 2.07
C THR A 203 -38.04 23.65 0.81
N PRO A 204 -38.57 23.50 -0.43
CA PRO A 204 -38.06 22.69 -1.55
C PRO A 204 -37.44 23.43 -2.78
N ALA A 205 -36.80 22.62 -3.64
CA ALA A 205 -36.61 22.75 -5.11
C ALA A 205 -35.42 23.55 -5.69
N ALA A 206 -34.42 22.82 -6.20
CA ALA A 206 -33.91 22.88 -7.58
C ALA A 206 -32.95 21.68 -7.80
N GLN A 207 -33.20 20.84 -8.79
CA GLN A 207 -32.39 19.65 -9.10
C GLN A 207 -31.13 20.04 -9.88
N THR A 208 -30.02 20.22 -9.17
CA THR A 208 -28.66 20.13 -9.69
C THR A 208 -28.02 18.89 -9.05
N SER A 209 -27.52 17.98 -9.89
CA SER A 209 -27.19 16.59 -9.55
C SER A 209 -26.18 16.42 -8.40
N ALA A 210 -26.49 15.46 -7.53
CA ALA A 210 -25.94 15.18 -6.19
C ALA A 210 -24.57 14.44 -6.16
N LEU A 211 -23.73 14.59 -7.19
CA LEU A 211 -22.47 13.87 -7.29
C LEU A 211 -21.36 14.58 -6.49
N LYS A 212 -20.95 14.00 -5.35
CA LYS A 212 -19.93 14.55 -4.44
C LYS A 212 -18.67 13.68 -4.36
N ILE A 213 -18.03 13.44 -5.52
CA ILE A 213 -16.79 12.68 -5.63
C ILE A 213 -15.61 13.65 -5.52
N HIS A 214 -14.50 13.26 -4.88
CA HIS A 214 -13.33 14.12 -4.79
C HIS A 214 -12.71 14.33 -6.19
N PRO A 215 -12.43 15.57 -6.67
CA PRO A 215 -11.96 15.82 -8.04
C PRO A 215 -10.71 15.01 -8.44
N LYS A 216 -9.77 14.81 -7.52
CA LYS A 216 -8.57 13.96 -7.68
C LYS A 216 -8.85 12.50 -8.10
N VAL A 217 -10.08 11.99 -7.92
CA VAL A 217 -10.46 10.65 -8.41
C VAL A 217 -10.33 10.56 -9.92
N PHE A 218 -10.68 11.63 -10.64
CA PHE A 218 -10.68 11.64 -12.10
C PHE A 218 -9.27 11.75 -12.69
N ASN A 219 -8.32 12.31 -11.94
CA ASN A 219 -6.89 12.26 -12.29
C ASN A 219 -6.37 10.82 -12.37
N MET A 220 -6.93 9.87 -11.61
CA MET A 220 -6.49 8.47 -11.67
C MET A 220 -6.88 7.75 -12.97
N ILE A 221 -7.82 8.31 -13.74
CA ILE A 221 -8.30 7.71 -15.00
C ILE A 221 -7.28 7.91 -16.12
N ASP A 222 -6.50 8.98 -16.03
CA ASP A 222 -5.49 9.37 -17.01
C ASP A 222 -4.10 9.36 -16.36
N CYS A 223 -3.26 8.38 -16.72
CA CYS A 223 -1.89 8.32 -16.25
C CYS A 223 -0.95 8.63 -17.42
N TRP A 224 0.10 9.42 -17.13
CA TRP A 224 1.09 10.05 -18.00
C TRP A 224 1.95 9.07 -18.84
N VAL A 225 1.30 8.19 -19.60
CA VAL A 225 1.94 7.28 -20.55
C VAL A 225 1.37 7.58 -21.92
N SER A 226 2.26 7.81 -22.88
CA SER A 226 2.04 8.33 -24.23
C SER A 226 1.17 7.46 -25.17
N ASP A 227 0.28 6.64 -24.63
CA ASP A 227 -0.59 5.74 -25.38
C ASP A 227 -2.05 6.19 -25.22
N SER A 228 -2.51 7.02 -26.16
CA SER A 228 -3.80 7.71 -26.13
C SER A 228 -5.02 6.83 -26.44
N GLU A 229 -4.84 5.52 -26.58
CA GLU A 229 -5.91 4.62 -27.06
C GLU A 229 -6.86 4.11 -25.97
N SER A 230 -6.51 4.17 -24.67
CA SER A 230 -7.41 3.68 -23.59
C SER A 230 -7.09 4.28 -22.21
N PRO A 231 -8.11 4.62 -21.39
CA PRO A 231 -7.89 4.99 -19.99
C PRO A 231 -7.26 3.82 -19.22
N VAL A 232 -6.24 4.12 -18.40
CA VAL A 232 -5.49 3.09 -17.65
C VAL A 232 -6.34 2.49 -16.53
N VAL A 233 -7.22 3.28 -15.93
CA VAL A 233 -8.13 2.84 -14.85
C VAL A 233 -9.56 2.93 -15.33
N THR A 234 -10.22 1.76 -15.42
CA THR A 234 -11.61 1.64 -15.88
C THR A 234 -12.62 1.48 -14.73
N GLU A 235 -12.16 1.11 -13.52
CA GLU A 235 -13.01 0.99 -12.33
C GLU A 235 -12.32 1.56 -11.08
N ILE A 236 -13.05 2.34 -10.27
CA ILE A 236 -12.54 2.95 -9.03
C ILE A 236 -13.50 2.64 -7.88
N ASN A 237 -12.97 2.11 -6.77
CA ASN A 237 -13.75 1.86 -5.55
C ASN A 237 -13.97 3.15 -4.75
N LEU A 238 -15.18 3.71 -4.85
CA LEU A 238 -15.55 4.96 -4.20
C LEU A 238 -15.59 4.85 -2.67
N ASP A 239 -15.93 3.68 -2.13
CA ASP A 239 -15.94 3.47 -0.67
C ASP A 239 -14.53 3.39 -0.08
N ALA A 240 -13.55 2.97 -0.88
CA ALA A 240 -12.13 3.01 -0.51
C ALA A 240 -11.57 4.44 -0.58
N VAL A 241 -11.92 5.18 -1.64
CA VAL A 241 -11.56 6.61 -1.80
C VAL A 241 -12.06 7.42 -0.61
N GLU A 242 -13.34 7.27 -0.22
CA GLU A 242 -13.91 8.01 0.91
C GLU A 242 -13.24 7.72 2.26
N LYS A 243 -12.67 6.52 2.42
CA LYS A 243 -11.94 6.13 3.64
C LYS A 243 -10.49 6.61 3.64
N ASN A 244 -9.91 6.90 2.48
CA ASN A 244 -8.54 7.35 2.33
C ASN A 244 -8.44 8.87 2.53
N GLY A 245 -8.57 9.30 3.79
CA GLY A 245 -8.46 10.71 4.18
C GLY A 245 -7.07 11.31 3.94
N ASN A 246 -6.01 10.52 3.80
CA ASN A 246 -4.67 11.04 3.53
C ASN A 246 -4.58 11.63 2.12
N GLN A 247 -5.12 10.92 1.12
CA GLN A 247 -5.04 11.35 -0.28
C GLN A 247 -6.28 12.12 -0.77
N PHE A 248 -7.44 11.90 -0.14
CA PHE A 248 -8.74 12.46 -0.54
C PHE A 248 -9.45 13.17 0.63
N ASN A 249 -8.71 13.87 1.48
CA ASN A 249 -9.33 14.78 2.46
C ASN A 249 -10.15 15.86 1.75
N ARG A 250 -11.05 16.48 2.50
CA ARG A 250 -11.93 17.54 1.97
C ARG A 250 -11.26 18.92 2.02
N ASP A 251 -10.03 19.01 2.53
CA ASP A 251 -9.34 20.28 2.68
C ASP A 251 -8.97 20.82 1.30
N GLY A 252 -9.32 22.07 1.01
CA GLY A 252 -9.14 22.65 -0.32
C GLY A 252 -10.19 22.22 -1.36
N VAL A 253 -11.17 21.37 -1.00
CA VAL A 253 -12.35 21.11 -1.82
C VAL A 253 -13.38 22.22 -1.60
N SER A 254 -13.82 22.86 -2.68
CA SER A 254 -14.79 23.95 -2.66
C SER A 254 -15.72 23.88 -3.87
N GLU A 255 -16.90 24.47 -3.72
CA GLU A 255 -17.83 24.68 -4.83
C GLU A 255 -17.51 26.03 -5.48
N ASP A 256 -17.28 26.03 -6.80
CA ASP A 256 -16.99 27.21 -7.63
C ASP A 256 -18.02 27.25 -8.78
N GLY A 257 -19.20 27.80 -8.47
CA GLY A 257 -20.34 27.77 -9.39
C GLY A 257 -20.81 26.34 -9.67
N GLU A 258 -20.74 25.91 -10.93
CA GLU A 258 -21.09 24.54 -11.34
C GLU A 258 -19.97 23.52 -11.07
N TRP A 259 -18.78 24.01 -10.69
CA TRP A 259 -17.60 23.18 -10.53
C TRP A 259 -17.43 22.76 -9.07
N LEU A 260 -17.15 21.48 -8.87
CA LEU A 260 -16.48 21.04 -7.65
C LEU A 260 -14.98 21.10 -7.89
N ARG A 261 -14.30 21.98 -7.15
CA ARG A 261 -12.89 22.30 -7.32
C ARG A 261 -12.10 21.80 -6.11
N PHE A 262 -10.94 21.22 -6.37
CA PHE A 262 -9.90 20.92 -5.41
C PHE A 262 -8.66 21.73 -5.76
N SER A 263 -8.20 22.57 -4.83
CA SER A 263 -6.97 23.34 -5.00
C SER A 263 -5.76 22.51 -4.57
N LEU A 264 -4.74 22.44 -5.43
CA LEU A 264 -3.50 21.73 -5.11
C LEU A 264 -2.69 22.54 -4.09
N PRO A 265 -2.29 21.95 -2.96
CA PRO A 265 -1.34 22.58 -2.05
C PRO A 265 -0.04 22.93 -2.79
N ASP A 266 0.59 24.03 -2.39
CA ASP A 266 1.95 24.44 -2.76
C ASP A 266 2.22 24.81 -4.23
N THR A 267 1.36 24.46 -5.17
CA THR A 267 1.56 24.75 -6.61
C THR A 267 0.64 25.83 -7.16
N GLY A 268 -0.44 26.19 -6.44
CA GLY A 268 -1.49 27.07 -6.95
C GLY A 268 -2.34 26.46 -8.07
N GLY A 269 -2.10 25.19 -8.39
CA GLY A 269 -2.86 24.41 -9.36
C GLY A 269 -4.22 23.96 -8.83
N PHE A 270 -4.96 23.25 -9.67
CA PHE A 270 -6.28 22.73 -9.31
C PHE A 270 -6.69 21.51 -10.12
N MET A 271 -7.64 20.78 -9.57
CA MET A 271 -8.44 19.78 -10.26
C MET A 271 -9.89 20.16 -10.05
N ARG A 272 -10.71 20.15 -11.10
CA ARG A 272 -12.14 20.44 -10.95
C ARG A 272 -12.97 19.62 -11.92
N TYR A 273 -14.21 19.35 -11.55
CA TYR A 273 -15.18 18.83 -12.49
C TYR A 273 -16.54 19.51 -12.33
N ARG A 274 -17.33 19.49 -13.40
CA ARG A 274 -18.76 19.77 -13.35
C ARG A 274 -19.53 18.66 -14.02
N VAL A 275 -20.74 18.42 -13.53
CA VAL A 275 -21.64 17.43 -14.14
C VAL A 275 -22.31 18.07 -15.35
N VAL A 276 -22.15 17.44 -16.52
CA VAL A 276 -22.74 17.87 -17.79
C VAL A 276 -24.01 17.07 -18.10
N GLU A 277 -24.03 15.79 -17.72
CA GLU A 277 -25.22 14.93 -17.82
C GLU A 277 -25.31 14.00 -16.60
N SER A 278 -26.54 13.74 -16.14
CA SER A 278 -26.81 12.74 -15.11
C SER A 278 -28.14 12.05 -15.40
N LYS A 279 -28.11 10.72 -15.50
CA LYS A 279 -29.29 9.89 -15.79
C LYS A 279 -29.22 8.58 -15.02
N GLY A 280 -29.97 8.48 -13.93
CA GLY A 280 -29.89 7.33 -13.04
C GLY A 280 -28.50 7.25 -12.41
N ASP A 281 -27.85 6.10 -12.55
CA ASP A 281 -26.47 5.89 -12.07
C ASP A 281 -25.40 6.27 -13.10
N HIS A 282 -25.81 6.75 -14.28
CA HIS A 282 -24.92 7.21 -15.33
C HIS A 282 -24.62 8.71 -15.20
N TYR A 283 -23.35 9.07 -15.38
CA TYR A 283 -22.86 10.45 -15.29
C TYR A 283 -21.92 10.77 -16.44
N LYS A 284 -22.04 12.00 -16.93
CA LYS A 284 -21.07 12.65 -17.82
C LYS A 284 -20.56 13.90 -17.14
N ILE A 285 -19.25 14.03 -17.04
CA ILE A 285 -18.61 15.19 -16.45
C ILE A 285 -17.66 15.85 -17.44
N GLU A 286 -17.47 17.14 -17.25
CA GLU A 286 -16.30 17.84 -17.76
C GLU A 286 -15.32 17.95 -16.61
N TYR A 287 -14.09 17.48 -16.84
CA TYR A 287 -13.00 17.50 -15.89
C TYR A 287 -11.88 18.41 -16.41
N GLU A 288 -11.28 19.19 -15.52
CA GLU A 288 -10.14 20.04 -15.82
C GLU A 288 -9.05 19.91 -14.76
N GLU A 289 -7.81 19.99 -15.21
CA GLU A 289 -6.63 19.91 -14.35
C GLU A 289 -5.57 20.93 -14.76
N ASN A 290 -4.95 21.54 -13.75
CA ASN A 290 -3.81 22.43 -13.89
C ASN A 290 -2.81 22.12 -12.76
N GLY A 291 -1.58 21.73 -13.11
CA GLY A 291 -0.52 21.40 -12.15
C GLY A 291 0.18 22.59 -11.48
N GLY A 292 -0.32 23.81 -11.61
CA GLY A 292 0.29 25.05 -11.10
C GLY A 292 0.97 25.91 -12.17
N GLY A 293 0.81 25.56 -13.44
CA GLY A 293 1.39 26.27 -14.59
C GLY A 293 0.34 27.01 -15.43
N SER A 294 0.73 27.43 -16.64
CA SER A 294 -0.20 28.04 -17.60
C SER A 294 -1.08 27.02 -18.34
N LEU A 295 -0.65 25.75 -18.40
CA LEU A 295 -1.38 24.69 -19.09
C LEU A 295 -2.52 24.17 -18.21
N THR A 296 -3.71 24.17 -18.78
CA THR A 296 -4.88 23.50 -18.21
C THR A 296 -5.35 22.46 -19.21
N THR A 297 -5.42 21.20 -18.80
CA THR A 297 -5.98 20.11 -19.61
C THR A 297 -7.46 19.97 -19.28
N ALA A 298 -8.24 19.50 -20.26
CA ALA A 298 -9.65 19.25 -20.08
C ALA A 298 -10.03 17.90 -20.72
N SER A 299 -10.96 17.20 -20.10
CA SER A 299 -11.50 15.95 -20.63
C SER A 299 -12.99 15.83 -20.33
N VAL A 300 -13.66 14.99 -21.11
CA VAL A 300 -15.04 14.59 -20.91
C VAL A 300 -15.03 13.12 -20.51
N ILE A 301 -15.56 12.83 -19.32
CA ILE A 301 -15.54 11.50 -18.74
C ILE A 301 -16.99 11.06 -18.55
N GLU A 302 -17.33 9.90 -19.10
CA GLU A 302 -18.61 9.22 -18.87
C GLU A 302 -18.37 7.98 -18.02
N PHE A 303 -19.24 7.75 -17.04
CA PHE A 303 -19.13 6.62 -16.13
C PHE A 303 -20.47 6.24 -15.50
N ASP A 304 -20.54 5.01 -15.01
CA ASP A 304 -21.64 4.50 -14.19
C ASP A 304 -21.19 4.31 -12.74
N ILE A 305 -22.08 4.56 -11.79
CA ILE A 305 -21.88 4.13 -10.39
C ILE A 305 -22.60 2.82 -10.17
N VAL A 306 -21.86 1.72 -10.11
CA VAL A 306 -22.40 0.37 -9.94
C VAL A 306 -22.09 -0.20 -8.56
N LYS A 307 -22.90 -1.16 -8.13
CA LYS A 307 -22.64 -1.94 -6.92
C LYS A 307 -21.98 -3.26 -7.28
N ARG A 308 -20.93 -3.63 -6.55
CA ARG A 308 -20.26 -4.94 -6.69
C ARG A 308 -20.21 -5.63 -5.36
N ASP A 309 -20.58 -6.91 -5.35
CA ASP A 309 -20.37 -7.76 -4.19
C ASP A 309 -18.91 -8.22 -4.16
N VAL A 310 -18.23 -7.86 -3.09
CA VAL A 310 -16.85 -8.26 -2.75
C VAL A 310 -16.86 -8.98 -1.40
N ARG A 311 -15.76 -9.63 -1.03
CA ARG A 311 -15.63 -10.26 0.29
C ARG A 311 -14.54 -9.57 1.12
N ARG A 312 -14.89 -9.18 2.35
CA ARG A 312 -13.97 -8.62 3.35
C ARG A 312 -14.03 -9.48 4.62
N ASP A 313 -12.90 -9.98 5.10
CA ASP A 313 -12.85 -10.94 6.22
C ASP A 313 -13.78 -12.16 6.03
N GLY A 314 -13.91 -12.65 4.80
CA GLY A 314 -14.83 -13.73 4.42
C GLY A 314 -16.33 -13.37 4.47
N LYS A 315 -16.68 -12.12 4.82
CA LYS A 315 -18.06 -11.62 4.82
C LYS A 315 -18.36 -10.91 3.50
N PRO A 316 -19.56 -11.11 2.92
CA PRO A 316 -19.99 -10.33 1.77
C PRO A 316 -20.09 -8.84 2.15
N LEU A 317 -19.51 -8.00 1.31
CA LEU A 317 -19.54 -6.54 1.38
C LEU A 317 -19.95 -6.02 0.01
N ASN A 318 -20.93 -5.13 -0.01
CA ASN A 318 -21.31 -4.43 -1.23
C ASN A 318 -20.52 -3.12 -1.31
N VAL A 319 -19.80 -2.90 -2.41
CA VAL A 319 -19.02 -1.67 -2.64
C VAL A 319 -19.54 -0.90 -3.84
N ARG A 320 -19.41 0.43 -3.77
CA ARG A 320 -19.68 1.32 -4.91
C ARG A 320 -18.45 1.44 -5.80
N LEU A 321 -18.62 1.16 -7.08
CA LEU A 321 -17.61 1.33 -8.11
C LEU A 321 -18.03 2.45 -9.06
N LEU A 322 -17.13 3.37 -9.34
CA LEU A 322 -17.19 4.20 -10.53
C LEU A 322 -16.59 3.39 -11.68
N ARG A 323 -17.38 3.08 -12.70
CA ARG A 323 -16.95 2.37 -13.90
C ARG A 323 -16.94 3.34 -15.08
N VAL A 324 -15.76 3.63 -15.61
CA VAL A 324 -15.58 4.52 -16.77
C VAL A 324 -16.12 3.84 -18.02
N THR A 325 -17.01 4.52 -18.73
CA THR A 325 -17.59 4.06 -20.00
C THR A 325 -17.04 4.82 -21.19
N SER A 326 -16.61 6.07 -21.01
CA SER A 326 -15.95 6.86 -22.05
C SER A 326 -14.97 7.87 -21.45
N TYR A 327 -13.88 8.12 -22.17
CA TYR A 327 -12.90 9.15 -21.86
C TYR A 327 -12.52 9.86 -23.16
N ASN A 328 -12.67 11.18 -23.20
CA ASN A 328 -12.28 12.00 -24.35
C ASN A 328 -11.48 13.21 -23.86
N GLN A 329 -10.20 13.27 -24.21
CA GLN A 329 -9.39 14.46 -23.98
C GLN A 329 -9.77 15.57 -24.97
N LYS A 330 -9.84 16.81 -24.51
CA LYS A 330 -10.13 17.99 -25.34
C LYS A 330 -8.84 18.63 -25.86
#